data_AF-A0AAW2LLV7-F1
#
_entry.id   AF-A0AAW2LLV7-F1
#
_cell.length_a   1.000
_cell.length_b   1.000
_cell.length_c   1.000
_cell.angle_alpha   90.00
_cell.angle_beta   90.00
_cell.angle_gamma   90.00
#
_symmetry.space_group_name_H-M   'P 1'
#
loop_
_entity.id
_entity.type
_entity.pdbx_description
1 polymer ?
#
loop_
_entity_poly.entity_id
_entity_poly.type
_entity_poly.pdbx_seq_one_letter_code
_entity_poly.pdbx_strand_id
1 'polypeptide(L)'
;MLAREEIMWKQRGKAQWLKEGDRNTQYFHARASARRPKNSISRLRNEEGVWCDSVEDIQQIILGYFTGLFQSSCPSEEAMDDVLRG
;
A
#
# COMPACT_ATOMS: atom_id res chain seq x y z
N MET A 1 -18.43 -27.57 15.79
CA MET A 1 -19.22 -26.33 15.97
C MET A 1 -18.43 -25.11 15.48
N LEU A 2 -17.18 -24.94 15.93
CA LEU A 2 -16.27 -23.83 15.54
C LEU A 2 -16.05 -23.63 14.02
N ALA A 3 -15.89 -24.70 13.24
CA ALA A 3 -15.62 -24.58 11.80
C ALA A 3 -16.78 -23.97 10.99
N ARG A 4 -18.04 -24.23 11.40
CA ARG A 4 -19.22 -23.67 10.71
C ARG A 4 -19.37 -22.19 11.00
N GLU A 5 -19.10 -21.78 12.24
CA GLU A 5 -19.08 -20.37 12.62
C GLU A 5 -17.97 -19.62 11.88
N GLU A 6 -16.76 -20.17 11.81
CA GLU A 6 -15.64 -19.54 11.11
C GLU A 6 -15.93 -19.34 9.61
N ILE A 7 -16.54 -20.33 8.96
CA ILE A 7 -16.99 -20.23 7.56
C ILE A 7 -18.07 -19.15 7.41
N MET A 8 -19.03 -19.10 8.33
CA MET A 8 -20.09 -18.09 8.33
C MET A 8 -19.52 -16.68 8.51
N TRP A 9 -18.56 -16.50 9.43
CA TRP A 9 -17.87 -15.22 9.66
C TRP A 9 -17.03 -14.79 8.46
N LYS A 10 -16.33 -15.72 7.79
CA LYS A 10 -15.59 -15.44 6.55
C LYS A 10 -16.53 -14.99 5.43
N GLN A 11 -17.68 -15.66 5.26
CA GLN A 11 -18.67 -15.27 4.25
C GLN A 11 -19.28 -13.90 4.56
N ARG A 12 -19.66 -13.65 5.82
CA ARG A 12 -20.15 -12.34 6.27
C ARG A 12 -19.14 -11.23 6.06
N GLY A 13 -17.87 -11.45 6.38
CA GLY A 13 -16.80 -10.48 6.17
C GLY A 13 -16.60 -10.14 4.69
N LYS A 14 -16.64 -11.14 3.79
CA LYS A 14 -16.61 -10.89 2.34
C LYS A 14 -17.86 -10.17 1.82
N ALA A 15 -19.04 -10.56 2.28
CA ALA A 15 -20.30 -9.92 1.89
C ALA A 15 -20.37 -8.46 2.36
N GLN A 16 -19.88 -8.18 3.58
CA GLN A 16 -19.77 -6.83 4.11
C GLN A 16 -18.79 -6.00 3.28
N TRP A 17 -17.63 -6.56 2.95
CA TRP A 17 -16.65 -5.91 2.06
C TRP A 17 -17.22 -5.59 0.68
N LEU A 18 -17.93 -6.53 0.06
CA LEU A 18 -18.60 -6.36 -1.24
C LEU A 18 -19.72 -5.32 -1.19
N LYS A 19 -20.50 -5.28 -0.10
CA LYS A 19 -21.61 -4.34 0.09
C LYS A 19 -21.11 -2.91 0.34
N GLU A 20 -20.02 -2.78 1.10
CA GLU A 20 -19.50 -1.48 1.51
C GLU A 20 -18.54 -0.89 0.47
N GLY A 21 -17.85 -1.71 -0.33
CA GLY A 21 -17.18 -1.35 -1.60
C GLY A 21 -16.30 -0.08 -1.57
N ASP A 22 -15.95 0.47 -2.74
CA ASP A 22 -15.12 1.69 -2.88
C ASP A 22 -15.84 2.99 -2.41
N ARG A 23 -16.98 2.84 -1.71
CA ARG A 23 -17.59 3.96 -1.00
C ARG A 23 -16.69 4.22 0.21
N ASN A 24 -16.23 5.45 0.34
CA ASN A 24 -15.42 5.96 1.45
C ASN A 24 -16.22 5.96 2.78
N THR A 25 -16.75 4.80 3.16
CA THR A 25 -17.60 4.62 4.33
C THR A 25 -16.74 4.66 5.59
N GLN A 26 -17.38 4.98 6.71
CA GLN A 26 -16.73 4.99 8.02
C GLN A 26 -16.02 3.67 8.33
N TYR A 27 -16.46 2.54 7.77
CA TYR A 27 -15.80 1.24 7.88
C TYR A 27 -14.41 1.21 7.24
N PHE A 28 -14.25 1.73 6.01
CA PHE A 28 -12.94 1.80 5.35
C PHE A 28 -12.01 2.78 6.06
N HIS A 29 -12.53 3.95 6.47
CA HIS A 29 -11.76 4.88 7.26
C HIS A 29 -11.31 4.29 8.60
N ALA A 30 -12.20 3.59 9.31
CA ALA A 30 -11.86 2.92 10.56
C ALA A 30 -10.84 1.80 10.35
N ARG A 31 -10.99 0.99 9.30
CA ARG A 31 -10.07 -0.11 8.98
C ARG A 31 -8.72 0.38 8.48
N ALA A 32 -8.69 1.44 7.69
CA ALA A 32 -7.45 2.12 7.28
C ALA A 32 -6.77 2.74 8.50
N SER A 33 -7.52 3.45 9.34
CA SER A 33 -7.00 4.06 10.58
C SER A 33 -6.45 3.03 11.55
N ALA A 34 -7.12 1.88 11.72
CA ALA A 34 -6.64 0.78 12.55
C ALA A 34 -5.34 0.15 12.00
N ARG A 35 -5.12 0.22 10.68
CA ARG A 35 -3.88 -0.27 10.02
C ARG A 35 -2.77 0.78 10.00
N ARG A 36 -3.08 2.07 10.10
CA ARG A 36 -2.09 3.17 10.07
C ARG A 36 -0.92 2.97 11.04
N PRO A 37 -1.10 2.62 12.33
CA PRO A 37 0.02 2.44 13.25
C PRO A 37 0.96 1.31 12.82
N LYS A 38 0.39 0.22 12.28
CA LYS A 38 1.15 -0.95 11.83
C LYS A 38 1.89 -0.70 10.51
N ASN A 39 1.33 0.16 9.67
CA ASN A 39 1.89 0.49 8.36
C ASN A 39 2.74 1.78 8.39
N SER A 40 2.85 2.44 9.54
CA SER A 40 3.63 3.66 9.68
C SER A 40 5.11 3.31 9.62
N ILE A 41 5.81 3.86 8.62
CA ILE A 41 7.26 3.77 8.55
C ILE A 41 7.81 4.71 9.62
N SER A 42 8.39 4.14 10.68
CA SER A 42 8.90 4.93 11.81
C SER A 42 10.34 5.38 11.59
N ARG A 43 11.14 4.60 10.84
CA ARG A 43 12.52 4.92 10.46
C ARG A 43 12.85 4.26 9.13
N LEU A 44 13.69 4.91 8.34
CA LEU A 44 14.28 4.35 7.11
C LEU A 44 15.80 4.42 7.20
N ARG A 45 16.46 3.56 6.44
CA ARG A 45 17.91 3.58 6.31
C ARG A 45 18.27 4.28 5.01
N ASN A 46 19.14 5.28 5.06
CA ASN A 46 19.64 5.95 3.86
C ASN A 46 20.70 5.08 3.15
N GLU A 47 21.16 5.55 1.98
CA GLU A 47 22.15 4.85 1.15
C GLU A 47 23.52 4.70 1.86
N GLU A 48 23.84 5.62 2.77
CA GLU A 48 25.05 5.60 3.60
C GLU A 48 24.93 4.63 4.80
N GLY A 49 23.77 3.98 4.96
CA GLY A 49 23.53 3.02 6.01
C GLY A 49 23.17 3.63 7.38
N VAL A 50 22.84 4.92 7.44
CA VAL A 50 22.39 5.66 8.62
C VAL A 50 20.87 5.55 8.77
N TRP A 51 20.40 5.39 10.01
CA TRP A 51 18.97 5.39 10.32
C TRP A 51 18.45 6.82 10.45
N CYS A 52 17.40 7.12 9.70
CA CYS A 52 16.69 8.39 9.71
C CYS A 52 15.27 8.17 10.26
N ASP A 53 14.89 8.97 11.25
CA ASP A 53 13.58 8.91 11.91
C ASP A 53 12.75 10.19 11.74
N SER A 54 13.33 11.26 11.19
CA SER A 54 12.58 12.47 10.85
C SER A 54 11.69 12.24 9.63
N VAL A 55 10.55 12.92 9.60
CA VAL A 55 9.58 12.82 8.50
C VAL A 55 10.19 13.34 7.20
N GLU A 56 10.94 14.43 7.30
CA GLU A 56 11.62 15.10 6.21
C GLU A 56 12.68 14.19 5.57
N ASP A 57 13.50 13.52 6.39
CA ASP A 57 14.54 12.62 5.89
C ASP A 57 13.92 11.37 5.25
N ILE A 58 12.90 10.78 5.90
CA ILE A 58 12.15 9.65 5.35
C ILE A 58 11.55 10.02 3.99
N GLN A 59 10.95 11.20 3.88
CA GLN A 59 10.37 11.69 2.63
C GLN A 59 11.45 11.86 1.55
N GLN A 60 12.61 12.44 1.88
CA GLN A 60 13.70 12.59 0.92
C GLN A 60 14.24 11.24 0.43
N ILE A 61 14.43 10.27 1.33
CA ILE A 61 14.89 8.92 0.98
C ILE A 61 13.89 8.25 0.01
N ILE A 62 12.59 8.32 0.32
CA ILE A 62 11.53 7.75 -0.52
C ILE A 62 11.51 8.45 -1.89
N LEU A 63 11.55 9.78 -1.92
CA LEU A 63 11.54 10.54 -3.16
C LEU A 63 12.77 10.21 -4.01
N GLY A 64 13.97 10.24 -3.45
CA GLY A 64 15.21 9.91 -4.16
C GLY A 64 15.16 8.51 -4.77
N TYR A 65 14.73 7.52 -3.98
CA TYR A 65 14.58 6.14 -4.44
C TYR A 65 13.62 6.03 -5.64
N PHE A 66 12.41 6.57 -5.53
CA PHE A 66 11.42 6.47 -6.60
C PHE A 66 11.75 7.34 -7.80
N THR A 67 12.31 8.53 -7.61
CA THR A 67 12.79 9.37 -8.71
C THR A 67 13.86 8.63 -9.52
N GLY A 68 14.84 7.98 -8.87
CA GLY A 68 15.82 7.16 -9.58
C GLY A 68 15.18 5.94 -10.26
N LEU A 69 14.27 5.24 -9.58
CA LEU A 69 13.56 4.08 -10.12
C LEU A 69 12.79 4.42 -11.40
N PHE A 70 12.04 5.53 -11.39
CA PHE A 70 11.23 5.97 -12.53
C PHE A 70 12.02 6.73 -13.60
N GLN A 71 13.28 7.10 -13.33
CA GLN A 71 14.21 7.64 -14.33
C GLN A 71 15.05 6.55 -15.01
N SER A 72 15.19 5.36 -14.40
CA SER A 72 16.01 4.26 -14.91
C SER A 72 15.46 3.57 -16.16
N SER A 73 14.25 3.92 -16.59
CA SER A 73 13.64 3.43 -17.82
C SER A 73 13.15 4.63 -18.63
N CYS A 74 13.87 4.95 -19.69
CA CYS A 74 13.27 5.50 -20.90
C CYS A 74 12.83 4.28 -21.71
N PRO A 75 11.65 3.69 -21.46
CA PRO A 75 11.14 2.68 -22.37
C PRO A 75 10.92 3.39 -23.71
N SER A 76 11.41 2.82 -24.81
CA SER A 76 10.96 3.26 -26.13
C SER A 76 9.44 3.20 -26.17
N GLU A 77 8.82 4.06 -26.96
CA GLU A 77 7.35 4.15 -27.13
C GLU A 77 6.69 2.77 -27.33
N GLU A 78 7.43 1.85 -27.96
CA GLU A 78 7.09 0.44 -28.21
C GLU A 78 6.90 -0.39 -26.92
N ALA A 79 7.72 -0.18 -25.89
CA ALA A 79 7.67 -0.96 -24.64
C ALA A 79 6.55 -0.50 -23.70
N MET A 80 6.06 0.74 -23.83
CA MET A 80 4.89 1.24 -23.11
C MET A 80 3.58 0.69 -23.71
N ASP A 81 3.55 0.50 -25.02
CA ASP A 81 2.37 0.05 -25.79
C ASP A 81 2.01 -1.43 -25.55
N ASP A 82 3.00 -2.28 -25.25
CA ASP A 82 2.79 -3.70 -24.92
C ASP A 82 2.17 -3.91 -23.54
N VAL A 83 2.42 -3.01 -22.58
CA VAL A 83 1.82 -3.08 -21.23
C VAL A 83 0.33 -2.73 -21.28
N LEU A 84 -0.08 -1.83 -22.18
CA LEU A 84 -1.46 -1.36 -22.31
C LEU A 84 -2.36 -2.28 -23.15
N ARG A 85 -1.78 -3.24 -23.87
CA ARG A 85 -2.51 -4.25 -24.66
C ARG A 85 -2.76 -5.57 -23.91
N GLY A 86 -2.31 -5.68 -22.66
CA GLY A 86 -2.55 -6.84 -21.78
C GLY A 86 -3.88 -6.80 -21.05
#